data_AF-A0A800MGB6-F1
#
_entry.id   AF-A0A800MGB6-F1
#
_cell.length_a   1.000
_cell.length_b   1.000
_cell.length_c   1.000
_cell.angle_alpha   90.00
_cell.angle_beta   90.00
_cell.angle_gamma   90.00
#
_symmetry.space_group_name_H-M   'P 1'
#
loop_
_entity.id
_entity.type
_entity.pdbx_description
1 polymer ?
#
loop_
_entity_poly.entity_id
_entity_poly.type
_entity_poly.pdbx_seq_one_letter_code
_entity_poly.pdbx_strand_id
1 'polypeptide(L)'
;MATRTGSWLQGNGPEADVVISSRVRLARNLSGLPFRSTLSSERAIEVPNRLKGELLDLALEGETTWVSLADTDETLRRVLFERSLATRELV
;
A
#
# COMPACT_ATOMS: atom_id res chain seq x y z
N MET A 1 -4.77 -16.41 -14.63
CA MET A 1 -5.61 -16.33 -13.41
C MET A 1 -4.69 -16.38 -12.21
N ALA A 2 -4.77 -15.42 -11.29
CA ALA A 2 -3.91 -15.43 -10.11
C ALA A 2 -4.23 -16.67 -9.25
N THR A 3 -3.29 -17.60 -9.15
CA THR A 3 -3.47 -18.93 -8.52
C THR A 3 -3.60 -18.87 -6.99
N ARG A 4 -3.47 -17.68 -6.37
CA ARG A 4 -3.57 -17.50 -4.92
C ARG A 4 -4.66 -16.48 -4.56
N THR A 5 -5.57 -16.87 -3.68
CA THR A 5 -6.49 -15.96 -2.98
C THR A 5 -5.70 -14.88 -2.22
N GLY A 6 -6.28 -13.69 -2.09
CA GLY A 6 -5.69 -12.63 -1.27
C GLY A 6 -5.43 -13.15 0.14
N SER A 7 -4.31 -12.79 0.76
CA SER A 7 -3.98 -13.23 2.12
C SER A 7 -5.10 -12.91 3.12
N TRP A 8 -5.81 -11.81 2.91
CA TRP A 8 -6.98 -11.38 3.68
C TRP A 8 -8.25 -12.24 3.50
N LEU A 9 -8.28 -13.19 2.56
CA LEU A 9 -9.40 -14.12 2.31
C LEU A 9 -9.06 -15.57 2.70
N GLN A 10 -7.93 -15.81 3.35
CA GLN A 10 -7.50 -17.18 3.67
C GLN A 10 -8.29 -17.82 4.83
N GLY A 11 -8.98 -17.02 5.67
CA GLY A 11 -9.90 -17.55 6.69
C GLY A 11 -9.25 -18.43 7.76
N ASN A 12 -7.95 -18.25 8.04
CA ASN A 12 -7.20 -19.07 9.01
C ASN A 12 -7.11 -18.44 10.41
N GLY A 13 -7.82 -17.33 10.65
CA GLY A 13 -7.78 -16.60 11.91
C GLY A 13 -8.82 -17.09 12.93
N PRO A 14 -8.76 -16.61 14.18
CA PRO A 14 -9.86 -16.79 15.13
C PRO A 14 -11.18 -16.28 14.55
N GLU A 15 -12.28 -16.99 14.83
CA GLU A 15 -13.64 -16.61 14.40
C GLU A 15 -13.81 -16.45 12.88
N ALA A 16 -13.02 -17.17 12.07
CA ALA A 16 -13.05 -17.06 10.61
C ALA A 16 -14.37 -17.53 9.96
N ASP A 17 -15.28 -18.13 10.73
CA ASP A 17 -16.65 -18.41 10.33
C ASP A 17 -17.50 -17.13 10.20
N VAL A 18 -17.10 -16.04 10.89
CA VAL A 18 -17.79 -14.74 10.86
C VAL A 18 -16.88 -13.60 10.40
N VAL A 19 -15.62 -13.57 10.87
CA VAL A 19 -14.66 -12.50 10.61
C VAL A 19 -13.84 -12.81 9.37
N ILE A 20 -14.04 -12.02 8.31
CA ILE A 20 -13.31 -12.17 7.04
C ILE A 20 -11.84 -11.77 7.19
N SER A 21 -11.57 -10.59 7.77
CA SER A 21 -10.20 -10.10 7.98
C SER A 21 -10.15 -8.99 9.04
N SER A 22 -8.98 -8.82 9.67
CA SER A 22 -8.66 -7.67 10.53
C SER A 22 -7.54 -6.85 9.92
N ARG A 23 -7.65 -5.51 9.94
CA ARG A 23 -6.65 -4.62 9.33
C ARG A 23 -6.39 -3.39 10.19
N VAL A 24 -5.10 -3.11 10.43
CA VAL A 24 -4.63 -1.89 11.10
C VAL A 24 -3.86 -1.03 10.08
N ARG A 25 -4.05 0.29 10.12
CA ARG A 25 -3.35 1.27 9.27
C ARG A 25 -2.75 2.38 10.14
N LEU A 26 -1.49 2.72 9.89
CA LEU A 26 -0.80 3.83 10.54
C LEU A 26 -0.51 4.92 9.52
N ALA A 27 -1.21 6.04 9.60
CA ALA A 27 -0.92 7.22 8.78
C ALA A 27 0.13 8.10 9.49
N ARG A 28 1.13 8.60 8.73
CA ARG A 28 2.20 9.47 9.22
C ARG A 28 2.46 10.59 8.22
N ASN A 29 2.91 11.74 8.73
CA ASN A 29 3.42 12.85 7.93
C ASN A 29 4.91 13.03 8.23
N LEU A 30 5.69 13.44 7.23
CA LEU A 30 7.12 13.68 7.39
C LEU A 30 7.37 15.12 7.86
N SER A 31 8.26 15.29 8.82
CA SER A 31 8.73 16.61 9.25
C SER A 31 9.43 17.34 8.10
N GLY A 32 9.19 18.66 7.98
CA GLY A 32 9.80 19.48 6.92
C GLY A 32 9.04 19.47 5.59
N LEU A 33 7.89 18.79 5.53
CA LEU A 33 6.98 18.83 4.38
C LEU A 33 5.59 19.35 4.80
N PRO A 34 4.93 20.19 3.96
CA PRO A 34 3.53 20.56 4.16
C PRO A 34 2.61 19.33 4.17
N PHE A 35 1.42 19.49 4.76
CA PHE A 35 0.36 18.48 4.65
C PHE A 35 -0.08 18.31 3.20
N ARG A 36 -0.61 17.12 2.87
CA ARG A 36 -1.05 16.72 1.52
C ARG A 36 -1.95 17.76 0.83
N SER A 37 -2.81 18.45 1.58
CA SER A 37 -3.71 19.48 1.04
C SER A 37 -3.00 20.71 0.47
N THR A 38 -1.76 20.96 0.87
CA THR A 38 -0.96 22.15 0.51
C THR A 38 0.37 21.79 -0.16
N LEU A 39 0.66 20.50 -0.32
CA LEU A 39 1.90 20.02 -0.91
C LEU A 39 1.82 20.12 -2.44
N SER A 40 2.78 20.79 -3.07
CA SER A 40 2.83 20.87 -4.53
C SER A 40 3.21 19.52 -5.13
N SER A 41 2.80 19.26 -6.38
CA SER A 41 3.11 18.02 -7.09
C SER A 41 4.61 17.80 -7.25
N GLU A 42 5.38 18.86 -7.46
CA GLU A 42 6.85 18.80 -7.61
C GLU A 42 7.50 18.39 -6.30
N ARG A 43 7.06 18.95 -5.18
CA ARG A 43 7.55 18.63 -3.83
C ARG A 43 7.06 17.26 -3.36
N ALA A 44 5.91 16.80 -3.83
CA ALA A 44 5.37 15.49 -3.45
C ALA A 44 6.27 14.33 -3.86
N ILE A 45 7.06 14.49 -4.93
CA ILE A 45 8.03 13.49 -5.42
C ILE A 45 9.19 13.27 -4.42
N GLU A 46 9.44 14.21 -3.49
CA GLU A 46 10.47 14.05 -2.47
C GLU A 46 10.15 12.96 -1.46
N VAL A 47 8.87 12.72 -1.19
CA VAL A 47 8.41 11.67 -0.27
C VAL A 47 8.86 10.29 -0.74
N PRO A 48 8.49 9.81 -1.95
CA PRO A 48 8.93 8.51 -2.42
C PRO A 48 10.45 8.47 -2.65
N ASN A 49 11.09 9.56 -3.10
CA ASN A 49 12.55 9.58 -3.28
C ASN A 49 13.32 9.37 -1.97
N ARG A 50 12.82 9.93 -0.86
CA ARG A 50 13.43 9.78 0.46
C ARG A 50 13.16 8.41 1.07
N LEU A 51 11.92 7.90 0.94
CA LEU A 51 11.49 6.72 1.69
C LEU A 51 11.70 5.40 0.96
N LYS A 52 11.80 5.38 -0.38
CA LYS A 52 11.82 4.12 -1.15
C LYS A 52 12.96 3.20 -0.72
N GLY A 53 14.18 3.73 -0.59
CA GLY A 53 15.35 2.92 -0.15
C GLY A 53 15.15 2.38 1.27
N GLU A 54 14.87 3.27 2.22
CA GLU A 54 14.66 2.92 3.62
C GLU A 54 13.54 1.87 3.80
N LEU A 55 12.43 1.99 3.07
CA LEU A 55 11.31 1.05 3.14
C LEU A 55 11.60 -0.31 2.53
N LEU A 56 12.41 -0.36 1.46
CA LEU A 56 12.85 -1.63 0.88
C LEU A 56 13.85 -2.34 1.79
N ASP A 57 14.75 -1.58 2.44
CA ASP A 57 15.75 -2.11 3.37
C ASP A 57 15.13 -2.60 4.69
N LEU A 58 13.98 -2.05 5.09
CA LEU A 58 13.30 -2.43 6.33
C LEU A 58 12.79 -3.89 6.33
N ALA A 59 12.73 -4.53 5.14
CA ALA A 59 12.27 -5.90 4.95
C ALA A 59 11.01 -6.20 5.78
N LEU A 60 9.97 -5.37 5.58
CA LEU A 60 8.68 -5.44 6.26
C LEU A 60 8.03 -6.80 5.95
N GLU A 61 8.38 -7.79 6.76
CA GLU A 61 7.91 -9.17 6.72
C GLU A 61 8.04 -9.83 5.32
N GLY A 62 9.19 -10.44 5.07
CA GLY A 62 9.46 -11.15 3.82
C GLY A 62 9.89 -10.22 2.68
N GLU A 63 9.46 -10.54 1.46
CA GLU A 63 9.83 -9.77 0.26
C GLU A 63 8.98 -8.50 0.15
N THR A 64 9.61 -7.33 0.29
CA THR A 64 8.96 -6.03 0.12
C THR A 64 9.13 -5.54 -1.32
N THR A 65 8.04 -5.19 -1.99
CA THR A 65 8.06 -4.65 -3.35
C THR A 65 7.52 -3.22 -3.38
N TRP A 66 8.26 -2.33 -4.05
CA TRP A 66 7.80 -0.97 -4.32
C TRP A 66 7.01 -0.90 -5.63
N VAL A 67 5.78 -0.39 -5.57
CA VAL A 67 4.94 -0.18 -6.76
C VAL A 67 4.76 1.31 -7.01
N SER A 68 5.27 1.80 -8.15
CA SER A 68 5.10 3.18 -8.60
C SER A 68 3.78 3.34 -9.34
N LEU A 69 2.84 4.08 -8.77
CA LEU A 69 1.52 4.29 -9.39
C LEU A 69 1.61 5.08 -10.70
N ALA A 70 2.61 5.95 -10.84
CA ALA A 70 2.87 6.67 -12.08
C ALA A 70 3.18 5.71 -13.25
N ASP A 71 3.83 4.58 -12.95
CA ASP A 71 4.29 3.61 -13.94
C ASP A 71 3.39 2.35 -13.99
N THR A 72 2.25 2.37 -13.29
CA THR A 72 1.35 1.21 -13.16
C THR A 72 0.14 1.35 -14.07
N ASP A 73 -0.13 0.32 -14.89
CA ASP A 73 -1.33 0.23 -15.72
C ASP A 73 -2.62 0.06 -14.90
N GLU A 74 -3.76 0.39 -15.52
CA GLU A 74 -5.07 0.35 -14.88
C GLU A 74 -5.45 -1.05 -14.37
N THR A 75 -5.00 -2.11 -15.03
CA THR A 75 -5.30 -3.49 -14.61
C THR A 75 -4.62 -3.80 -13.30
N LEU A 76 -3.33 -3.48 -13.17
CA LEU A 76 -2.58 -3.71 -11.94
C LEU A 76 -3.10 -2.82 -10.80
N ARG A 77 -3.48 -1.56 -11.08
CA ARG A 77 -4.14 -0.69 -10.10
C ARG A 77 -5.43 -1.31 -9.55
N ARG A 78 -6.29 -1.82 -10.44
CA ARG A 78 -7.53 -2.49 -10.03
C ARG A 78 -7.26 -3.72 -9.17
N VAL A 79 -6.25 -4.52 -9.51
CA VAL A 79 -5.84 -5.68 -8.70
C VAL A 79 -5.37 -5.25 -7.31
N LEU A 80 -4.61 -4.17 -7.18
CA LEU A 80 -4.17 -3.65 -5.87
C LEU A 80 -5.37 -3.26 -4.99
N PHE A 81 -6.40 -2.65 -5.57
CA PHE A 81 -7.62 -2.31 -4.86
C PHE A 81 -8.43 -3.55 -4.47
N GLU A 82 -8.71 -4.45 -5.41
CA GLU A 82 -9.47 -5.68 -5.18
C GLU A 82 -8.80 -6.60 -4.13
N ARG A 83 -7.48 -6.58 -4.05
CA ARG A 83 -6.72 -7.34 -3.05
C ARG A 83 -6.55 -6.61 -1.72
N SER A 84 -7.26 -5.51 -1.50
CA SER A 84 -7.17 -4.68 -0.30
C SER A 84 -5.77 -4.12 -0.03
N LEU A 85 -4.89 -4.01 -1.03
CA LEU A 85 -3.53 -3.49 -0.89
C LEU A 85 -3.48 -1.95 -0.99
N ALA A 86 -4.31 -1.36 -1.84
CA ALA A 86 -4.42 0.10 -2.04
C ALA A 86 -5.83 0.63 -1.71
N THR A 87 -5.96 1.94 -1.49
CA THR A 87 -7.27 2.62 -1.38
C THR A 87 -7.72 3.18 -2.71
N ARG A 88 -9.02 3.44 -2.86
CA ARG A 88 -9.59 4.02 -4.08
C ARG A 88 -9.01 5.40 -4.41
N GLU A 89 -8.65 6.20 -3.40
CA GLU A 89 -8.05 7.53 -3.63
C GLU A 89 -6.59 7.46 -4.11
N LEU A 90 -5.98 6.27 -4.01
CA LEU A 90 -4.58 6.04 -4.38
C LEU A 90 -4.44 5.46 -5.79
N VAL A 91 -5.36 4.59 -6.22
CA VAL A 91 -5.34 3.94 -7.54
C VAL A 91 -6.20 4.67 -8.57
#